data_AF-A0A9R1XE53-F1
#
_entry.id   AF-A0A9R1XE53-F1
#
_cell.length_a   1.000
_cell.length_b   1.000
_cell.length_c   1.000
_cell.angle_alpha   90.00
_cell.angle_beta   90.00
_cell.angle_gamma   90.00
#
_symmetry.space_group_name_H-M   'P 1'
#
loop_
_entity.id
_entity.type
_entity.pdbx_description
1 polymer ?
#
loop_
_entity_poly.entity_id
_entity_poly.type
_entity_poly.pdbx_seq_one_letter_code
_entity_poly.pdbx_strand_id
1 'polypeptide(L)'
;MGDDSDDELVIHTLLSSTQDMVRERGESSNNEKKHRKWINRDREAANDILVCDYFAYDSLYDISKFEERFHISRNLFLCIARDFEHNYEFCQLRWDARGKRGFTTIQ
;
A
#
# COMPACT_ATOMS: atom_id res chain seq x y z
N MET A 1 -23.72 16.63 62.01
CA MET A 1 -23.67 15.16 62.15
C MET A 1 -24.39 14.59 60.96
N GLY A 2 -23.65 13.95 60.06
CA GLY A 2 -24.20 13.26 58.89
C GLY A 2 -23.55 13.70 57.58
N ASP A 3 -22.72 12.79 57.05
CA ASP A 3 -22.69 12.44 55.62
C ASP A 3 -21.84 13.26 54.65
N ASP A 4 -20.57 13.50 54.98
CA ASP A 4 -19.53 13.96 54.02
C ASP A 4 -18.41 12.91 53.83
N SER A 5 -18.47 11.82 54.62
CA SER A 5 -17.46 10.75 54.64
C SER A 5 -17.66 9.73 53.52
N ASP A 6 -18.89 9.56 53.04
CA ASP A 6 -19.23 8.54 52.05
C ASP A 6 -18.88 9.04 50.64
N ASP A 7 -19.00 10.35 50.39
CA ASP A 7 -18.62 10.96 49.11
C ASP A 7 -17.10 10.92 48.86
N GLU A 8 -16.29 11.12 49.89
CA GLU A 8 -14.82 11.03 49.79
C GLU A 8 -14.35 9.58 49.55
N LEU A 9 -15.04 8.61 50.16
CA LEU A 9 -14.82 7.19 49.92
C LEU A 9 -15.15 6.80 48.47
N VAL A 10 -16.26 7.32 47.94
CA VAL A 10 -16.67 7.09 46.55
C VAL A 10 -15.67 7.71 45.57
N ILE A 11 -15.18 8.92 45.84
CA ILE A 11 -14.16 9.58 45.02
C ILE A 11 -12.84 8.79 45.03
N HIS A 12 -12.39 8.34 46.20
CA HIS A 12 -11.15 7.55 46.31
C HIS A 12 -11.27 6.20 45.57
N THR A 13 -12.43 5.55 45.67
CA THR A 13 -12.71 4.27 45.00
C THR A 13 -12.80 4.46 43.48
N LEU A 14 -13.42 5.54 43.00
CA LEU A 14 -13.49 5.90 41.59
C LEU A 14 -12.10 6.26 41.04
N LEU A 15 -11.28 6.95 41.82
CA LEU A 15 -9.90 7.29 41.45
C LEU A 15 -9.01 6.04 41.38
N SER A 16 -9.17 5.11 42.32
CA SER A 16 -8.41 3.85 42.34
C SER A 16 -8.79 2.93 41.18
N SER A 17 -10.10 2.79 40.91
CA SER A 17 -10.59 2.00 39.78
C SER A 17 -10.23 2.59 38.42
N THR A 18 -10.24 3.93 38.28
CA THR A 18 -9.75 4.59 37.06
C THR A 18 -8.24 4.43 36.87
N GLN A 19 -7.43 4.46 37.93
CA GLN A 19 -6.00 4.17 37.87
C GLN A 19 -5.71 2.71 37.47
N ASP A 20 -6.48 1.75 37.98
CA ASP A 20 -6.36 0.34 37.62
C ASP A 20 -6.77 0.08 36.16
N MET A 21 -7.85 0.71 35.67
CA MET A 21 -8.25 0.65 34.24
C MET A 21 -7.19 1.25 33.31
N VAL A 22 -6.51 2.33 33.74
CA VAL A 22 -5.41 2.95 32.99
C VAL A 22 -4.15 2.08 33.04
N ARG A 23 -3.89 1.38 34.16
CA ARG A 23 -2.77 0.44 34.30
C ARG A 23 -2.96 -0.80 33.43
N GLU A 24 -4.17 -1.36 33.36
CA GLU A 24 -4.49 -2.53 32.52
C GLU A 24 -4.45 -2.19 31.02
N ARG A 25 -4.78 -0.94 30.63
CA ARG A 25 -4.60 -0.45 29.23
C ARG A 25 -3.13 -0.20 28.85
N GLY A 26 -2.24 -0.12 29.83
CA GLY A 26 -0.78 0.02 29.65
C GLY A 26 -0.06 -1.31 29.44
N GLU A 27 -0.69 -2.44 29.74
CA GLU A 27 -0.15 -3.77 29.47
C GLU A 27 -0.46 -4.18 28.02
N SER A 28 -0.04 -3.34 27.07
CA SER A 28 0.10 -3.82 25.70
C SER A 28 1.13 -4.93 25.75
N SER A 29 0.69 -6.18 25.57
CA SER A 29 1.58 -7.32 25.35
C SER A 29 2.75 -6.86 24.49
N ASN A 30 3.97 -6.87 25.06
CA ASN A 30 5.21 -6.56 24.36
C ASN A 30 5.51 -7.71 23.40
N ASN A 31 4.62 -7.93 22.44
CA ASN A 31 4.88 -8.75 21.29
C ASN A 31 5.77 -7.88 20.39
N GLU A 32 7.08 -8.13 20.44
CA GLU A 32 8.03 -7.54 19.50
C GLU A 32 7.47 -7.72 18.08
N LYS A 33 6.98 -6.62 17.50
CA LYS A 33 6.41 -6.65 16.16
C LYS A 33 7.55 -6.99 15.21
N LYS A 34 7.57 -8.23 14.70
CA LYS A 34 8.51 -8.62 13.64
C LYS A 34 8.36 -7.64 12.48
N HIS A 35 9.32 -6.74 12.33
CA HIS A 35 9.34 -5.81 11.20
C HIS A 35 9.52 -6.62 9.92
N ARG A 36 8.70 -6.34 8.89
CA ARG A 36 8.92 -6.93 7.56
C ARG A 36 10.31 -6.53 7.07
N LYS A 37 11.06 -7.49 6.54
CA LYS A 37 12.31 -7.20 5.83
C LYS A 37 12.01 -6.23 4.69
N TRP A 38 12.73 -5.10 4.69
CA TRP A 38 12.71 -4.17 3.57
C TRP A 38 13.40 -4.84 2.37
N ILE A 39 12.75 -4.79 1.21
CA ILE A 39 13.30 -5.29 -0.06
C ILE A 39 13.33 -4.10 -1.01
N ASN A 40 14.44 -3.90 -1.70
CA ASN A 40 14.52 -2.88 -2.74
C ASN A 40 13.63 -3.30 -3.91
N ARG A 41 12.54 -2.57 -4.14
CA ARG A 41 11.67 -2.72 -5.30
C ARG A 41 12.01 -1.62 -6.28
N ASP A 42 13.02 -1.87 -7.11
CA ASP A 42 13.36 -0.95 -8.18
C ASP A 42 12.28 -1.00 -9.27
N ARG A 43 11.29 -0.11 -9.11
CA ARG A 43 10.12 -0.06 -9.98
C ARG A 43 10.45 0.31 -11.42
N GLU A 44 11.51 1.08 -11.63
CA GLU A 44 11.92 1.59 -12.94
C GLU A 44 12.60 0.48 -13.73
N ALA A 45 13.58 -0.18 -13.11
CA ALA A 45 14.21 -1.36 -13.71
C ALA A 45 13.19 -2.47 -14.01
N ALA A 46 12.22 -2.70 -13.12
CA ALA A 46 11.16 -3.69 -13.35
C ALA A 46 10.25 -3.30 -14.52
N ASN A 47 9.93 -2.01 -14.69
CA ASN A 47 9.16 -1.53 -15.83
C ASN A 47 9.91 -1.76 -17.15
N ASP A 48 11.21 -1.42 -17.17
CA ASP A 48 12.02 -1.55 -18.38
C ASP A 48 12.13 -3.01 -18.82
N ILE A 49 12.35 -3.93 -17.88
CA ILE A 49 12.35 -5.37 -18.14
C ILE A 49 10.98 -5.81 -18.71
N LEU A 50 9.88 -5.38 -18.10
CA LEU A 50 8.54 -5.74 -18.56
C LEU A 50 8.29 -5.27 -19.99
N VAL A 51 8.68 -4.02 -20.32
CA VAL A 51 8.53 -3.47 -21.67
C VAL A 51 9.40 -4.23 -22.67
N CYS A 52 10.65 -4.54 -22.32
CA CYS A 52 11.55 -5.33 -23.16
C CYS A 52 11.00 -6.74 -23.42
N ASP A 53 10.55 -7.43 -22.36
CA ASP A 53 10.15 -8.82 -22.43
C ASP A 53 8.85 -9.04 -23.24
N TYR A 54 7.94 -8.07 -23.21
CA TYR A 54 6.61 -8.19 -23.82
C TYR A 54 6.37 -7.32 -25.04
N PHE A 55 7.10 -6.23 -25.26
CA PHE A 55 6.77 -5.27 -26.33
C PHE A 55 7.93 -4.96 -27.27
N ALA A 56 9.15 -5.43 -26.98
CA ALA A 56 10.27 -5.32 -27.91
C ALA A 56 10.03 -6.13 -29.20
N TYR A 57 10.77 -5.78 -30.25
CA TYR A 57 10.75 -6.52 -31.52
C TYR A 57 11.19 -7.98 -31.32
N ASP A 58 12.20 -8.16 -30.50
CA ASP A 58 12.85 -9.40 -30.07
C ASP A 58 12.38 -9.81 -28.66
N SER A 59 11.10 -9.57 -28.36
CA SER A 59 10.46 -9.89 -27.08
C SER A 59 10.62 -11.37 -26.72
N LEU A 60 11.02 -11.66 -25.48
CA LEU A 60 11.12 -13.04 -24.95
C LEU A 60 9.78 -13.77 -24.98
N TYR A 61 8.69 -13.02 -24.84
CA TYR A 61 7.32 -13.51 -24.97
C TYR A 61 6.76 -13.11 -26.33
N ASP A 62 6.58 -14.09 -27.21
CA ASP A 62 5.89 -13.87 -28.48
C ASP A 62 4.42 -13.45 -28.26
N ILE A 63 3.74 -13.15 -29.36
CA ILE A 63 2.32 -12.76 -29.33
C ILE A 63 1.45 -13.87 -28.72
N SER A 64 1.72 -15.15 -29.04
CA SER A 64 0.97 -16.29 -28.52
C SER A 64 1.04 -16.37 -26.99
N LYS A 65 2.24 -16.23 -26.41
CA LYS A 65 2.44 -16.23 -24.95
C LYS A 65 1.85 -15.00 -24.28
N PHE A 66 1.87 -13.85 -24.96
CA PHE A 66 1.21 -12.64 -24.48
C PHE A 66 -0.30 -12.87 -24.38
N GLU A 67 -0.92 -13.40 -25.43
CA GLU A 67 -2.35 -13.69 -25.48
C GLU A 67 -2.75 -14.79 -24.49
N GLU A 68 -1.92 -15.82 -24.28
CA GLU A 68 -2.17 -16.83 -23.25
C GLU A 68 -2.19 -16.21 -21.84
N ARG A 69 -1.29 -15.27 -21.55
CA ARG A 69 -1.16 -14.65 -20.23
C ARG A 69 -2.21 -13.57 -19.96
N PHE A 70 -2.47 -12.69 -20.93
CA PHE A 70 -3.37 -11.55 -20.77
C PHE A 70 -4.77 -11.82 -21.32
N HIS A 71 -4.98 -12.94 -22.02
CA HIS A 71 -6.23 -13.33 -22.67
C HIS A 71 -6.79 -12.29 -23.66
N ILE A 72 -5.94 -11.37 -24.12
CA ILE A 72 -6.27 -10.35 -25.12
C ILE A 72 -5.09 -10.13 -26.07
N SER A 73 -5.38 -9.72 -27.31
CA SER A 73 -4.34 -9.43 -28.29
C SER A 73 -3.49 -8.25 -27.87
N ARG A 74 -2.19 -8.29 -28.21
CA ARG A 74 -1.24 -7.21 -27.90
C ARG A 74 -1.70 -5.88 -28.47
N ASN A 75 -2.28 -5.87 -29.66
CA ASN A 75 -2.80 -4.64 -30.29
C ASN A 75 -3.98 -4.06 -29.51
N LEU A 76 -4.93 -4.91 -29.07
CA LEU A 76 -6.05 -4.44 -28.26
C LEU A 76 -5.58 -3.90 -26.91
N PHE A 77 -4.63 -4.58 -26.26
CA PHE A 77 -4.01 -4.09 -25.04
C PHE A 77 -3.43 -2.68 -25.24
N LEU A 78 -2.67 -2.46 -26.32
CA LEU A 78 -2.08 -1.15 -26.62
C LEU A 78 -3.12 -0.08 -26.94
N CYS A 79 -4.22 -0.43 -27.62
CA CYS A 79 -5.33 0.51 -27.84
C CYS A 79 -5.95 0.94 -26.52
N ILE A 80 -6.26 -0.02 -25.63
CA ILE A 80 -6.81 0.27 -24.30
C ILE A 80 -5.82 1.11 -23.49
N ALA A 81 -4.53 0.75 -23.46
CA ALA A 81 -3.52 1.50 -22.73
C ALA A 81 -3.38 2.95 -23.22
N ARG A 82 -3.45 3.17 -24.54
CA ARG A 82 -3.44 4.52 -25.12
C ARG A 82 -4.69 5.31 -24.73
N ASP A 83 -5.86 4.68 -24.81
CA ASP A 83 -7.11 5.32 -24.41
C ASP A 83 -7.09 5.68 -22.92
N PHE A 84 -6.52 4.82 -22.08
CA PHE A 84 -6.35 5.10 -20.65
C PHE A 84 -5.43 6.29 -20.40
N GLU A 85 -4.28 6.34 -21.08
CA GLU A 85 -3.34 7.46 -20.97
C GLU A 85 -3.98 8.80 -21.38
N HIS A 86 -4.81 8.77 -22.43
CA HIS A 86 -5.49 9.96 -22.91
C HIS A 86 -6.60 10.45 -21.97
N ASN A 87 -7.38 9.53 -21.41
CA ASN A 87 -8.58 9.86 -20.63
C ASN A 87 -8.32 10.03 -19.12
N TYR A 88 -7.24 9.46 -18.58
CA TYR A 88 -6.97 9.47 -17.14
C TYR A 88 -5.60 10.09 -16.82
N GLU A 89 -5.60 11.21 -16.11
CA GLU A 89 -4.37 11.92 -15.69
C GLU A 89 -3.44 11.06 -14.80
N PHE A 90 -3.97 10.05 -14.13
CA PHE A 90 -3.19 9.13 -13.30
C PHE A 90 -2.28 8.22 -14.14
N CYS A 91 -2.72 7.88 -15.36
CA CYS A 91 -1.99 7.03 -16.29
C CYS A 91 -0.98 7.81 -17.16
N GLN A 92 -1.03 9.14 -17.11
CA GLN A 92 -0.06 9.98 -17.79
C GLN A 92 1.27 9.95 -17.03
N LEU A 93 2.36 9.82 -17.78
CA LEU A 93 3.71 9.79 -17.22
C LEU A 93 4.02 11.14 -16.54
N ARG A 94 4.02 11.16 -15.20
CA ARG A 94 4.30 12.36 -14.40
C ARG A 94 5.57 12.17 -13.57
N TRP A 95 6.28 13.27 -13.32
CA TRP A 95 7.38 13.28 -12.37
C TRP A 95 6.82 13.37 -10.95
N ASP A 96 7.22 12.46 -10.08
CA ASP A 96 6.91 12.56 -8.66
C ASP A 96 7.71 13.67 -7.98
N ALA A 97 7.33 14.02 -6.74
CA ALA A 97 8.03 15.04 -5.96
C ALA A 97 9.50 14.72 -5.66
N ARG A 98 9.96 13.49 -5.98
CA ARG A 98 11.34 13.01 -5.82
C ARG A 98 12.09 13.00 -7.16
N GLY A 99 11.49 13.51 -8.24
CA GLY A 99 12.09 13.55 -9.57
C GLY A 99 12.19 12.17 -10.24
N LYS A 100 11.34 11.22 -9.87
CA LYS A 100 11.24 9.92 -10.56
C LYS A 100 9.99 9.86 -11.43
N ARG A 101 10.05 9.13 -12.54
CA ARG A 101 8.88 8.86 -13.38
C ARG A 101 7.85 8.05 -12.60
N GLY A 102 6.59 8.47 -12.71
CA GLY A 102 5.43 7.77 -12.19
C GLY A 102 5.13 6.50 -12.97
N PHE A 103 4.02 5.86 -12.66
CA PHE A 103 3.58 4.65 -13.35
C PHE A 103 3.26 4.95 -14.81
N THR A 104 3.65 4.03 -15.69
CA THR A 104 3.16 4.00 -17.07
C THR A 104 1.83 3.25 -17.09
N THR A 105 1.02 3.43 -18.14
CA THR A 105 -0.21 2.63 -18.33
C THR A 105 0.04 1.13 -18.52
N ILE A 106 1.30 0.72 -18.67
CA ILE A 106 1.71 -0.67 -18.87
C ILE A 106 1.93 -1.39 -17.52
N GLN A 107 2.03 -0.64 -16.40
CA GLN A 107 2.25 -1.16 -15.04
C GLN A 107 1.00 -1.37 -14.19
#